data_AF-A0A3G9GL35-F1
#
_entry.id   AF-A0A3G9GL35-F1
#
_cell.length_a   1.000
_cell.length_b   1.000
_cell.length_c   1.000
_cell.angle_alpha   90.00
_cell.angle_beta   90.00
_cell.angle_gamma   90.00
#
_symmetry.space_group_name_H-M   'P 1'
#
loop_
_entity.id
_entity.type
_entity.pdbx_description
1 polymer ?
#
loop_
_entity_poly.entity_id
_entity_poly.type
_entity_poly.pdbx_seq_one_letter_code
_entity_poly.pdbx_strand_id
1 'polypeptide(L)'
;MYQWEAYQPQVYEHFKGQSPQQQITELEKGLERIAAKGNVPPPGYRAHLGMLYAETGRDDLALQQLQAEKAAFPESAAYIDFLLKKYQK
;
A
#
# COMPACT_ATOMS: atom_id res chain seq x y z
N MET A 1 -12.08 9.49 11.36
CA MET A 1 -11.96 9.99 9.96
C MET A 1 -10.64 9.48 9.43
N TYR A 2 -10.66 8.54 8.48
CA TYR A 2 -9.44 8.01 7.88
C TYR A 2 -8.65 9.17 7.28
N GLN A 3 -7.41 9.38 7.74
CA GLN A 3 -6.54 10.44 7.24
C GLN A 3 -6.06 10.09 5.83
N TRP A 4 -6.93 10.30 4.85
CA TRP A 4 -6.54 10.47 3.45
C TRP A 4 -6.01 11.88 3.18
N GLU A 5 -5.78 12.70 4.21
CA GLU A 5 -5.37 14.11 4.11
C GLU A 5 -4.02 14.33 3.40
N ALA A 6 -3.22 13.28 3.18
CA ALA A 6 -1.95 13.39 2.46
C ALA A 6 -1.95 12.69 1.09
N TYR A 7 -2.93 11.84 0.76
CA TYR A 7 -3.02 11.27 -0.60
C TYR A 7 -3.76 12.27 -1.51
N GLN A 8 -3.21 13.48 -1.58
CA GLN A 8 -3.69 14.52 -2.48
C GLN A 8 -3.57 14.03 -3.93
N PRO A 9 -4.38 14.54 -4.86
CA PRO A 9 -4.14 14.35 -6.29
C PRO A 9 -2.72 14.78 -6.70
N GLN A 10 -2.11 15.73 -5.97
CA GLN A 10 -0.70 16.08 -6.11
C GLN A 10 0.27 14.93 -5.84
N VAL A 11 -0.02 14.05 -4.88
CA VAL A 11 0.83 12.87 -4.60
C VAL A 11 0.68 11.86 -5.73
N TYR A 12 -0.53 11.66 -6.25
CA TYR A 12 -0.73 10.83 -7.44
C TYR A 12 0.01 11.39 -8.67
N GLU A 13 -0.02 12.72 -8.88
CA GLU A 13 0.75 13.37 -9.94
C GLU A 13 2.26 13.33 -9.68
N HIS A 14 2.70 13.46 -8.44
CA HIS A 14 4.11 13.34 -8.03
C HIS A 14 4.64 11.93 -8.30
N PHE A 15 3.83 10.92 -8.00
CA PHE A 15 4.11 9.53 -8.25
C PHE A 15 4.12 9.17 -9.74
N LYS A 16 3.38 9.90 -10.58
CA LYS A 16 3.27 9.63 -12.03
C LYS A 16 4.59 9.74 -12.81
N GLY A 17 5.62 10.34 -12.22
CA GLY A 17 6.96 10.46 -12.82
C GLY A 17 8.09 9.79 -12.02
N GLN A 18 7.78 9.12 -10.91
CA GLN A 18 8.76 8.54 -10.01
C GLN A 18 8.96 7.05 -10.25
N SER A 19 10.18 6.55 -10.03
CA SER A 19 10.44 5.12 -10.07
C SER A 19 9.66 4.40 -8.95
N PRO A 20 9.24 3.14 -9.15
CA PRO A 20 8.48 2.38 -8.16
C PRO A 20 9.13 2.37 -6.77
N GLN A 21 10.47 2.39 -6.72
CA GLN A 21 11.25 2.44 -5.48
C GLN A 21 11.10 3.77 -4.70
N GLN A 22 10.98 4.90 -5.41
CA GLN A 22 10.71 6.20 -4.79
C GLN A 22 9.30 6.23 -4.22
N GLN A 23 8.33 5.70 -4.98
CA GLN A 23 6.95 5.60 -4.51
C GLN A 23 6.83 4.72 -3.26
N ILE A 24 7.51 3.56 -3.25
CA ILE A 24 7.63 2.69 -2.07
C ILE A 24 8.15 3.47 -0.87
N THR A 25 9.25 4.21 -1.03
CA THR A 25 9.88 4.97 0.06
C THR A 25 8.95 6.03 0.64
N GLU A 26 8.24 6.76 -0.22
CA GLU A 26 7.27 7.78 0.20
C GLU A 26 6.07 7.16 0.92
N LEU A 27 5.57 6.03 0.41
CA LEU A 27 4.48 5.29 1.02
C LEU A 27 4.89 4.70 2.37
N GLU A 28 6.07 4.11 2.49
CA GLU A 28 6.58 3.59 3.77
C GLU A 28 6.69 4.72 4.81
N LYS A 29 7.22 5.88 4.44
CA LYS A 29 7.25 7.06 5.32
C LYS A 29 5.87 7.54 5.74
N GLY A 30 4.89 7.47 4.84
CA GLY A 30 3.51 7.79 5.16
C GLY A 30 2.92 6.78 6.14
N LEU A 31 3.16 5.49 5.91
CA LEU A 31 2.73 4.40 6.78
C LEU A 31 3.34 4.53 8.18
N GLU A 32 4.64 4.79 8.28
CA GLU A 32 5.34 5.03 9.56
C GLU A 32 4.77 6.24 10.29
N ARG A 33 4.49 7.35 9.60
CA ARG A 33 3.88 8.53 10.24
C ARG A 33 2.47 8.23 10.76
N ILE A 34 1.68 7.45 10.01
CA ILE A 34 0.33 7.05 10.42
C ILE A 34 0.41 6.12 11.63
N ALA A 35 1.28 5.10 11.57
CA ALA A 35 1.53 4.16 12.66
C ALA A 35 2.10 4.85 13.91
N ALA A 36 3.00 5.82 13.76
CA ALA A 36 3.56 6.62 14.85
C ALA A 36 2.51 7.49 15.54
N LYS A 37 1.46 7.89 14.82
CA LYS A 37 0.28 8.54 15.40
C LYS A 37 -0.71 7.54 16.03
N GLY A 38 -0.42 6.24 16.01
CA GLY A 38 -1.33 5.18 16.46
C GLY A 38 -2.56 5.02 15.57
N ASN A 39 -2.53 5.59 14.36
CA ASN A 39 -3.62 5.46 13.40
C ASN A 39 -3.38 4.25 12.51
N VAL A 40 -4.47 3.70 11.98
CA VAL A 40 -4.39 2.61 11.01
C VAL A 40 -4.41 3.22 9.60
N PRO A 41 -3.46 2.84 8.72
CA PRO A 41 -3.49 3.29 7.34
C PRO A 41 -4.82 2.91 6.68
N PRO A 42 -5.31 3.72 5.74
CA PRO A 42 -6.57 3.46 5.07
C PRO A 42 -6.49 2.14 4.29
N PRO A 43 -7.64 1.45 4.12
CA PRO A 43 -7.70 0.24 3.33
C PRO A 43 -7.17 0.50 1.92
N GLY A 44 -6.21 -0.32 1.47
CA GLY A 44 -5.61 -0.21 0.13
C GLY A 44 -4.26 0.50 0.11
N TYR A 45 -3.83 1.12 1.22
CA TYR A 45 -2.52 1.74 1.29
C TYR A 45 -1.38 0.71 1.24
N ARG A 46 -1.47 -0.34 2.08
CA ARG A 46 -0.51 -1.46 2.06
C ARG A 46 -0.71 -2.29 0.80
N ALA A 47 -1.93 -2.33 0.28
CA ALA A 47 -2.19 -2.98 -1.00
C ALA A 47 -1.41 -2.31 -2.15
N HIS A 48 -1.41 -0.98 -2.22
CA HIS A 48 -0.62 -0.23 -3.20
C HIS A 48 0.88 -0.47 -3.01
N LEU A 49 1.35 -0.44 -1.76
CA LEU A 49 2.74 -0.75 -1.41
C LEU A 49 3.14 -2.16 -1.87
N GLY A 50 2.24 -3.13 -1.67
CA GLY A 50 2.40 -4.49 -2.16
C GLY A 50 2.45 -4.59 -3.68
N MET A 51 1.61 -3.83 -4.40
CA MET A 51 1.68 -3.77 -5.87
C MET A 51 3.03 -3.25 -6.34
N LEU A 52 3.53 -2.16 -5.76
CA LEU A 52 4.83 -1.62 -6.13
C LEU A 52 5.97 -2.60 -5.81
N TYR A 53 5.89 -3.33 -4.69
CA TYR A 53 6.86 -4.38 -4.40
C TYR A 53 6.83 -5.47 -5.48
N ALA A 54 5.67 -5.96 -5.88
CA ALA A 54 5.54 -6.92 -6.98
C ALA A 54 6.11 -6.36 -8.29
N GLU A 55 5.85 -5.09 -8.62
CA GLU A 55 6.44 -4.43 -9.80
C GLU A 55 7.97 -4.33 -9.74
N THR A 56 8.55 -4.25 -8.54
CA THR A 56 10.00 -4.28 -8.34
C THR A 56 10.61 -5.70 -8.27
N GLY A 57 9.81 -6.76 -8.45
CA GLY A 57 10.22 -8.16 -8.32
C GLY A 57 10.40 -8.62 -6.88
N ARG A 58 9.70 -7.97 -5.93
CA ARG A 58 9.73 -8.26 -4.49
C ARG A 58 8.40 -8.89 -4.04
N ASP A 59 8.01 -9.98 -4.67
CA ASP A 59 6.72 -10.63 -4.43
C ASP A 59 6.52 -11.11 -2.99
N ASP A 60 7.59 -11.53 -2.30
CA ASP A 60 7.54 -11.89 -0.87
C ASP A 60 7.06 -10.71 0.00
N LEU A 61 7.61 -9.51 -0.25
CA LEU A 61 7.21 -8.29 0.46
C LEU A 61 5.80 -7.87 0.07
N ALA A 62 5.43 -8.04 -1.20
CA ALA A 62 4.06 -7.79 -1.65
C ALA A 62 3.04 -8.65 -0.90
N LEU A 63 3.31 -9.96 -0.83
CA LEU A 63 2.49 -10.92 -0.08
C LEU A 63 2.40 -10.56 1.40
N GLN A 64 3.51 -10.18 2.04
CA GLN A 64 3.48 -9.76 3.44
C GLN A 64 2.61 -8.51 3.66
N GLN A 65 2.74 -7.49 2.81
CA GLN A 65 1.93 -6.26 2.94
C GLN A 65 0.44 -6.54 2.73
N LEU A 66 0.12 -7.35 1.72
CA LEU A 66 -1.25 -7.76 1.40
C LEU A 66 -1.86 -8.59 2.55
N GLN A 67 -1.12 -9.56 3.10
CA GLN A 67 -1.60 -10.35 4.24
C GLN A 67 -1.76 -9.48 5.51
N ALA A 68 -0.84 -8.56 5.76
CA ALA A 68 -0.93 -7.65 6.90
C ALA A 68 -2.14 -6.70 6.76
N GLU A 69 -2.47 -6.25 5.54
CA GLU A 69 -3.69 -5.49 5.26
C GLU A 69 -4.94 -6.35 5.50
N LYS A 70 -4.96 -7.59 5.01
CA LYS A 70 -6.07 -8.53 5.21
C LYS A 70 -6.34 -8.82 6.68
N ALA A 71 -5.29 -8.91 7.49
CA ALA A 71 -5.38 -9.12 8.94
C ALA A 71 -5.88 -7.87 9.69
N ALA A 72 -5.43 -6.68 9.27
CA ALA A 72 -5.86 -5.41 9.87
C ALA A 72 -7.28 -5.01 9.45
N PHE A 73 -7.66 -5.34 8.22
CA PHE A 73 -8.91 -4.96 7.59
C PHE A 73 -9.57 -6.17 6.92
N PRO A 74 -10.35 -6.97 7.66
CA PRO A 74 -11.15 -8.04 7.07
C PRO A 74 -12.14 -7.50 6.01
N GLU A 75 -12.53 -6.23 6.11
CA GLU A 75 -13.37 -5.56 5.12
C GLU A 75 -12.64 -5.35 3.77
N SER A 76 -11.32 -5.20 3.79
CA SER A 76 -10.48 -5.15 2.58
C SER A 76 -10.11 -6.52 2.05
N ALA A 77 -10.39 -7.60 2.81
CA ALA A 77 -9.95 -8.94 2.46
C ALA A 77 -10.36 -9.35 1.04
N ALA A 78 -11.58 -9.01 0.59
CA ALA A 78 -12.05 -9.34 -0.75
C ALA A 78 -11.23 -8.65 -1.86
N TYR A 79 -10.82 -7.41 -1.66
CA TYR A 79 -9.97 -6.67 -2.59
C TYR A 79 -8.54 -7.22 -2.61
N ILE A 80 -8.00 -7.52 -1.43
CA ILE A 80 -6.67 -8.14 -1.30
C ILE A 80 -6.63 -9.51 -1.94
N ASP A 81 -7.66 -10.34 -1.74
CA ASP A 81 -7.77 -11.66 -2.37
C ASP A 81 -7.80 -11.54 -3.89
N PHE A 82 -8.53 -10.56 -4.42
CA PHE A 82 -8.54 -10.24 -5.84
C PHE A 82 -7.15 -9.83 -6.37
N LEU A 83 -6.43 -8.98 -5.65
CA LEU A 83 -5.07 -8.57 -6.00
C LEU A 83 -4.10 -9.77 -5.97
N LEU A 84 -4.10 -10.55 -4.90
CA LEU A 84 -3.26 -11.74 -4.76
C LEU A 84 -3.48 -12.72 -5.91
N LYS A 85 -4.74 -12.95 -6.27
CA LYS A 85 -5.12 -13.82 -7.39
C LYS A 85 -4.67 -13.28 -8.74
N LYS A 86 -4.49 -11.96 -8.87
CA LYS A 86 -3.96 -11.31 -10.07
C LYS A 86 -2.43 -11.39 -10.15
N TYR A 87 -1.74 -11.36 -9.01
CA TYR A 87 -0.27 -11.47 -8.93
C TYR A 87 0.24 -12.91 -9.01
N GLN A 88 -0.57 -13.92 -8.62
CA GLN A 88 -0.20 -15.35 -8.73
C GLN A 88 -0.36 -15.96 -10.14
N LYS A 89 -0.32 -15.17 -11.21
CA LYS A 89 -0.58 -15.67 -12.58
C LYS A 89 0.69 -15.95 -13.36
#